data_AF-A0A4Q5SRS4-F1
#
_entry.id   AF-A0A4Q5SRS4-F1
#
_cell.length_a   1.000
_cell.length_b   1.000
_cell.length_c   1.000
_cell.angle_alpha   90.00
_cell.angle_beta   90.00
_cell.angle_gamma   90.00
#
_symmetry.space_group_name_H-M   'P 1'
#
loop_
_entity.id
_entity.type
_entity.pdbx_description
1 polymer ?
#
loop_
_entity_poly.entity_id
_entity_poly.type
_entity_poly.pdbx_seq_one_letter_code
_entity_poly.pdbx_strand_id
1 'polypeptide(L)'
;MSQTPKQPVAEKENLHARNAHRQGYNFKKLVKTVPELAPFVKLNEHDILSINFSDAEAVKMLNKALLQQYYGVKDWDIPEGYLCPPVPGRADYIHYLADLLAE
;
A
#
# COMPACT_ATOMS: atom_id res chain seq x y z
N MET A 1 -9.70 -28.00 -4.34
CA MET A 1 -10.00 -27.37 -3.03
C MET A 1 -9.42 -25.97 -3.06
N SER A 2 -10.26 -24.95 -3.25
CA SER A 2 -9.80 -23.56 -3.42
C SER A 2 -9.42 -22.98 -2.06
N GLN A 3 -8.12 -22.88 -1.79
CA GLN A 3 -7.62 -22.29 -0.56
C GLN A 3 -7.90 -20.77 -0.57
N THR A 4 -8.60 -20.28 0.44
CA THR A 4 -8.94 -18.86 0.58
C THR A 4 -7.70 -18.10 1.04
N PRO A 5 -7.26 -17.03 0.34
CA PRO A 5 -6.10 -16.25 0.75
C PRO A 5 -6.28 -15.68 2.16
N LYS A 6 -5.27 -15.86 3.02
CA LYS A 6 -5.24 -15.24 4.35
C LYS A 6 -4.86 -13.77 4.23
N GLN A 7 -5.50 -12.91 5.03
CA GLN A 7 -5.07 -11.51 5.17
C GLN A 7 -3.89 -11.41 6.15
N PRO A 8 -2.94 -10.48 5.96
CA PRO A 8 -1.90 -10.25 6.94
C PRO A 8 -2.53 -9.73 8.24
N VAL A 9 -2.30 -10.43 9.36
CA VAL A 9 -2.94 -10.16 10.66
C VAL A 9 -2.06 -9.30 11.58
N ALA A 10 -0.79 -9.09 11.22
CA ALA A 10 0.15 -8.34 12.07
C ALA A 10 0.05 -6.83 11.83
N GLU A 11 -0.30 -6.09 12.88
CA GLU A 11 -0.22 -4.63 12.89
C GLU A 11 1.23 -4.16 12.92
N LYS A 12 1.53 -3.17 12.08
CA LYS A 12 2.80 -2.45 12.12
C LYS A 12 2.77 -1.45 13.28
N GLU A 13 3.37 -1.82 14.41
CA GLU A 13 3.51 -0.95 15.58
C GLU A 13 4.49 0.21 15.36
N ASN A 14 5.34 0.11 14.34
CA ASN A 14 6.33 1.14 14.00
C ASN A 14 5.77 2.31 13.15
N LEU A 15 4.46 2.34 12.90
CA LEU A 15 3.79 3.43 12.20
C LEU A 15 2.90 4.19 13.19
N HIS A 16 2.77 5.49 12.96
CA HIS A 16 1.91 6.40 13.70
C HIS A 16 0.49 5.86 13.83
N ALA A 17 -0.14 6.04 15.00
CA ALA A 17 -1.44 5.44 15.32
C ALA A 17 -2.57 5.77 14.31
N ARG A 18 -2.54 6.99 13.73
CA ARG A 18 -3.47 7.47 12.68
C ARG A 18 -3.17 6.95 11.27
N ASN A 19 -2.07 6.23 11.05
CA ASN A 19 -1.67 5.75 9.73
C ASN A 19 -2.61 4.63 9.24
N ALA A 20 -3.25 4.85 8.08
CA ALA A 20 -4.20 3.91 7.50
C ALA A 20 -3.60 2.56 7.06
N HIS A 21 -2.27 2.43 7.04
CA HIS A 21 -1.55 1.28 6.50
C HIS A 21 -0.93 0.37 7.58
N ARG A 22 -1.39 0.50 8.83
CA ARG A 22 -0.95 -0.34 9.95
C ARG A 22 -1.32 -1.82 9.78
N GLN A 23 -2.49 -2.11 9.20
CA GLN A 23 -3.07 -3.46 9.13
C GLN A 23 -2.86 -4.18 7.78
N GLY A 24 -1.64 -4.10 7.23
CA GLY A 24 -1.33 -4.69 5.92
C GLY A 24 -2.22 -4.14 4.80
N TYR A 25 -2.29 -4.84 3.66
CA TYR A 25 -3.05 -4.39 2.49
C TYR A 25 -4.17 -5.35 2.12
N ASN A 26 -5.36 -4.80 1.89
CA ASN A 26 -6.45 -5.54 1.28
C ASN A 26 -6.34 -5.49 -0.25
N PHE A 27 -5.53 -6.36 -0.83
CA PHE A 27 -5.31 -6.43 -2.27
C PHE A 27 -6.60 -6.62 -3.09
N LYS A 28 -7.60 -7.34 -2.55
CA LYS A 28 -8.90 -7.47 -3.22
C LYS A 28 -9.60 -6.11 -3.38
N LYS A 29 -9.51 -5.23 -2.38
CA LYS A 29 -10.04 -3.86 -2.44
C LYS A 29 -9.21 -3.00 -3.40
N LEU A 30 -7.89 -3.09 -3.29
CA LEU A 30 -6.97 -2.29 -4.12
C LEU A 30 -7.10 -2.61 -5.62
N VAL A 31 -7.22 -3.89 -5.97
CA VAL A 31 -7.44 -4.32 -7.37
C VAL A 31 -8.79 -3.86 -7.91
N LYS A 32 -9.83 -3.77 -7.06
CA LYS A 32 -11.11 -3.19 -7.50
C LYS A 32 -10.99 -1.70 -7.82
N THR A 33 -10.14 -0.98 -7.10
CA THR A 33 -9.93 0.46 -7.29
C THR A 33 -8.99 0.74 -8.47
N VAL A 34 -7.94 -0.06 -8.61
CA VAL A 34 -6.97 0.00 -9.71
C VAL A 34 -6.80 -1.40 -10.30
N PRO A 35 -7.56 -1.76 -11.35
CA PRO A 35 -7.49 -3.08 -11.98
C PRO A 35 -6.10 -3.42 -12.53
N GLU A 36 -5.33 -2.42 -12.94
CA GLU A 36 -3.94 -2.53 -13.40
C GLU A 36 -3.00 -3.14 -12.36
N LEU A 37 -3.36 -3.15 -11.07
CA LEU A 37 -2.60 -3.79 -10.02
C LEU A 37 -2.69 -5.33 -10.09
N ALA A 38 -3.77 -5.89 -10.64
CA ALA A 38 -4.05 -7.32 -10.61
C ALA A 38 -2.90 -8.23 -11.10
N PRO A 39 -2.19 -7.93 -12.22
CA PRO A 39 -1.10 -8.77 -12.72
C PRO A 39 0.09 -8.87 -11.77
N PHE A 40 0.27 -7.89 -10.88
CA PHE A 40 1.37 -7.83 -9.92
C PHE A 40 1.06 -8.56 -8.61
N VAL A 41 -0.22 -8.81 -8.30
CA VAL A 41 -0.64 -9.45 -7.06
C VAL A 41 -0.49 -10.97 -7.17
N LYS A 42 0.28 -11.55 -6.25
CA LYS A 42 0.53 -13.00 -6.18
C LYS A 42 0.41 -13.48 -4.74
N LEU A 43 0.16 -14.78 -4.56
CA LEU A 43 0.29 -15.41 -3.25
C LEU A 43 1.78 -15.54 -2.91
N ASN A 44 2.14 -15.24 -1.67
CA ASN A 44 3.46 -15.55 -1.14
C ASN A 44 3.51 -17.00 -0.59
N GLU A 45 4.66 -17.41 -0.06
CA GLU A 45 4.89 -18.74 0.52
C GLU A 45 4.00 -19.07 1.75
N HIS A 46 3.26 -18.08 2.26
CA HIS A 46 2.35 -18.20 3.39
C HIS A 46 0.86 -18.09 2.98
N ASP A 47 0.55 -18.18 1.69
CA ASP A 47 -0.79 -18.04 1.11
C ASP A 47 -1.46 -16.68 1.40
N ILE A 48 -0.64 -15.63 1.53
CA ILE A 48 -1.07 -14.24 1.70
C ILE A 48 -0.84 -13.51 0.38
N LEU A 49 -1.83 -12.72 -0.04
CA LEU A 49 -1.69 -11.86 -1.23
C LEU A 49 -0.63 -10.78 -0.97
N SER A 50 0.32 -10.66 -1.88
CA SER A 50 1.42 -9.71 -1.85
C SER A 50 1.82 -9.31 -3.28
N ILE A 51 2.77 -8.38 -3.38
CA ILE A 51 3.48 -8.05 -4.61
C ILE A 51 4.98 -8.31 -4.44
N ASN A 52 5.74 -8.25 -5.54
CA ASN A 52 7.19 -8.15 -5.48
C ASN A 52 7.59 -6.70 -5.16
N PHE A 53 8.10 -6.45 -3.95
CA PHE A 53 8.52 -5.10 -3.54
C PHE A 53 9.84 -4.63 -4.18
N SER A 54 10.55 -5.52 -4.89
CA SER A 54 11.74 -5.18 -5.68
C SER A 54 11.38 -4.79 -7.13
N ASP A 55 10.13 -4.97 -7.55
CA ASP A 55 9.64 -4.56 -8.87
C ASP A 55 9.06 -3.15 -8.78
N ALA A 56 9.73 -2.19 -9.43
CA ALA A 56 9.36 -0.79 -9.39
C ALA A 56 7.94 -0.53 -9.93
N GLU A 57 7.52 -1.24 -10.97
CA GLU A 57 6.19 -1.10 -11.55
C GLU A 57 5.12 -1.66 -10.61
N ALA A 58 5.40 -2.80 -9.97
CA ALA A 58 4.50 -3.37 -8.96
C ALA A 58 4.30 -2.40 -7.78
N VAL A 59 5.39 -1.80 -7.29
CA VAL A 59 5.35 -0.81 -6.19
C VAL A 59 4.62 0.46 -6.62
N LYS A 60 4.84 0.94 -7.85
CA LYS A 60 4.13 2.09 -8.43
C LYS A 60 2.64 1.84 -8.50
N MET A 61 2.20 0.69 -9.01
CA MET A 61 0.78 0.32 -9.06
C MET A 61 0.15 0.18 -7.67
N LEU A 62 0.88 -0.39 -6.71
CA LEU A 62 0.41 -0.46 -5.33
C LEU A 62 0.22 0.95 -4.74
N ASN A 63 1.19 1.83 -4.90
CA ASN A 63 1.12 3.19 -4.41
C ASN A 63 -0.03 3.98 -5.05
N LYS A 64 -0.22 3.87 -6.36
CA LYS A 64 -1.38 4.43 -7.08
C LYS A 64 -2.70 3.96 -6.46
N ALA A 65 -2.83 2.66 -6.21
CA ALA A 65 -4.02 2.08 -5.59
C ALA A 65 -4.24 2.56 -4.14
N LEU A 66 -3.17 2.68 -3.33
CA LEU A 66 -3.26 3.19 -1.96
C LEU A 66 -3.71 4.65 -1.93
N LEU A 67 -3.10 5.50 -2.76
CA LEU A 67 -3.42 6.91 -2.89
C LEU A 67 -4.88 7.14 -3.27
N GLN A 68 -5.36 6.41 -4.28
CA GLN A 68 -6.74 6.52 -4.73
C GLN A 68 -7.74 5.96 -3.70
N GLN A 69 -7.43 4.81 -3.09
CA GLN A 69 -8.34 4.12 -2.19
C GLN A 69 -8.51 4.81 -0.82
N TYR A 70 -7.43 5.34 -0.26
CA TYR A 70 -7.42 5.82 1.13
C TYR A 70 -7.36 7.35 1.24
N TYR A 71 -6.83 8.03 0.22
CA TYR A 71 -6.62 9.48 0.24
C TYR A 71 -7.39 10.23 -0.85
N GLY A 72 -8.09 9.53 -1.74
CA GLY A 72 -8.88 10.13 -2.82
C GLY A 72 -8.04 10.80 -3.90
N VAL A 73 -6.72 10.57 -3.92
CA VAL A 73 -5.80 11.11 -4.93
C VAL A 73 -5.93 10.26 -6.19
N LYS A 74 -6.51 10.85 -7.25
CA LYS A 74 -6.71 10.21 -8.55
C LYS A 74 -5.58 10.60 -9.51
N ASP A 75 -5.38 9.78 -10.54
CA ASP A 75 -4.46 10.06 -11.65
C ASP A 75 -3.02 10.33 -11.20
N TRP A 76 -2.62 9.70 -10.08
CA TRP A 76 -1.24 9.76 -9.61
C TRP A 76 -0.33 8.94 -10.52
N ASP A 77 0.72 9.59 -10.99
CA ASP A 77 1.76 8.98 -11.80
C ASP A 77 3.13 9.59 -11.46
N ILE A 78 4.19 8.84 -11.77
CA ILE A 78 5.58 9.30 -11.65
C ILE A 78 6.33 8.95 -12.95
N PRO A 79 7.20 9.86 -13.45
CA PRO A 79 7.96 9.59 -14.66
C PRO A 79 8.91 8.40 -14.50
N GLU A 80 9.23 7.75 -15.62
CA GLU A 80 10.18 6.65 -15.65
C GLU A 80 11.56 7.10 -15.13
N GLY A 81 12.24 6.23 -14.39
CA GLY A 81 13.55 6.51 -13.78
C GLY A 81 13.51 7.32 -12.47
N TYR A 82 12.34 7.80 -12.04
CA TYR A 82 12.20 8.48 -10.75
C TYR A 82 11.96 7.48 -9.61
N LEU A 83 12.42 7.85 -8.42
CA LEU A 83 12.19 7.04 -7.23
C LEU A 83 10.69 6.99 -6.89
N CYS A 84 10.16 5.78 -6.73
CA CYS A 84 8.79 5.55 -6.26
C CYS A 84 8.77 5.41 -4.73
N PRO A 85 8.46 6.47 -3.95
CA PRO A 85 8.53 6.39 -2.50
C PRO A 85 7.38 5.53 -1.95
N PRO A 86 7.60 4.74 -0.88
CA PRO A 86 6.53 3.99 -0.26
C PRO A 86 5.53 4.92 0.44
N VAL A 87 4.26 4.88 0.02
CA VAL A 87 3.17 5.71 0.57
C VAL A 87 3.02 5.60 2.10
N PRO A 88 3.07 4.40 2.72
CA PRO A 88 2.90 4.28 4.17
C PRO A 88 3.87 5.09 5.00
N GLY A 89 5.16 5.11 4.63
CA GLY A 89 6.18 5.86 5.35
C GLY A 89 6.02 7.38 5.18
N ARG A 90 5.51 7.84 4.03
CA ARG A 90 5.24 9.27 3.80
C ARG A 90 4.01 9.75 4.56
N ALA A 91 2.95 8.94 4.61
CA ALA A 91 1.79 9.21 5.45
C ALA A 91 2.18 9.30 6.94
N ASP A 92 3.14 8.48 7.36
CA ASP A 92 3.67 8.48 8.72
C ASP A 92 4.28 9.82 9.12
N TYR A 93 5.14 10.36 8.26
CA TYR A 93 5.77 11.67 8.49
C TYR A 93 4.74 12.78 8.62
N ILE A 94 3.70 12.76 7.79
CA ILE A 94 2.61 13.76 7.86
C ILE A 94 1.91 13.69 9.21
N HIS A 95 1.64 12.49 9.73
CA HIS A 95 0.99 12.37 11.03
C HIS A 95 1.85 12.83 12.20
N TYR A 96 3.15 12.53 12.19
CA TYR A 96 4.07 13.03 13.22
C TYR A 96 4.24 14.56 13.16
N LEU A 97 4.33 15.13 11.95
CA LEU A 97 4.36 16.58 11.77
C LEU A 97 3.08 17.24 12.28
N ALA A 98 1.93 16.61 12.06
CA ALA A 98 0.65 17.14 12.55
C ALA A 98 0.58 17.15 14.09
N ASP A 99 1.19 16.18 14.78
CA ASP A 99 1.27 16.21 16.25
C ASP A 99 2.22 17.29 16.73
N LEU A 100 3.41 17.40 16.12
CA LEU A 100 4.38 18.43 16.47
C LEU A 100 3.82 19.85 16.30
N LEU A 101 2.99 20.09 15.27
CA LEU A 101 2.35 21.38 15.02
C LEU A 101 1.13 21.65 15.92
N ALA A 102 0.62 20.64 16.62
CA ALA A 102 -0.50 20.77 17.56
C ALA A 102 -0.03 21.07 18.99
N GLU A 103 1.28 21.06 19.24
CA GLU A 103 1.93 21.60 20.44
C GLU A 103 2.00 23.13 20.42
#